data_AF-A0A1R2BUL7-F1
#
_entry.id   AF-A0A1R2BUL7-F1
#
_cell.length_a   1.000
_cell.length_b   1.000
_cell.length_c   1.000
_cell.angle_alpha   90.00
_cell.angle_beta   90.00
_cell.angle_gamma   90.00
#
_symmetry.space_group_name_H-M   'P 1'
#
loop_
_entity.id
_entity.type
_entity.pdbx_description
1 polymer ?
#
loop_
_entity_poly.entity_id
_entity_poly.type
_entity_poly.pdbx_seq_one_letter_code
_entity_poly.pdbx_strand_id
1 'polypeptide(L)'
;MKAISLKNYSDTEQFNIVNTPRSLEACFCEGIQPDELLYAPFEDFARPGLSKAIQQMNYKFFETQRKKLLTLARNQYNKILNSQKQSHSQADLKIKKIVDNEIQKLKENNLKRISKLINYKLDGLKITSENDPSYDDAKPNAGSQKAESPSNHNPKRTQSSSGFNKSQSSHYKNDKKPDYKKDEIMLAQERERQEKNELKEKAKNEEIEKLRKIKEKELQDHINRVKILREKENHDKLAKLAKRESNSKKQLERILRSEASKRNEKITQEQSRVARVLSLKAQVDDYYKVVRDKIVKEENDKLALYTSRKLQYQNEVQEKTHSRNVHHEEKSKITREKYIKELEEKKDKLMQELKKREEKLNSYAYKKEQEAEILKQKNKLKDVEKEWNTQRVIRKEEFKRNELLKSLSTGFNRAEAIKSAREFMRQARYDLVIQSKTQKDRINKAIYKMEVKKKMDVDEIKEILSEQGIGVKQPLLKEFI
;
A
#
# COMPACT_ATOMS: atom_id res chain seq x y z
N MET A 1 15.83 -4.36 -29.94
CA MET A 1 14.43 -3.91 -29.74
C MET A 1 14.44 -2.45 -29.32
N LYS A 2 13.59 -1.60 -29.90
CA LYS A 2 13.49 -0.19 -29.50
C LYS A 2 12.86 -0.09 -28.11
N ALA A 3 13.39 0.76 -27.25
CA ALA A 3 12.80 1.00 -25.94
C ALA A 3 11.55 1.88 -26.10
N ILE A 4 10.38 1.35 -25.73
CA ILE A 4 9.08 2.02 -25.84
C ILE A 4 8.54 2.28 -24.44
N SER A 5 8.33 3.55 -24.13
CA SER A 5 7.76 4.02 -22.87
C SER A 5 6.29 4.37 -23.04
N LEU A 6 5.50 4.21 -21.97
CA LEU A 6 4.10 4.66 -21.90
C LEU A 6 3.90 6.14 -22.27
N LYS A 7 4.95 6.98 -22.12
CA LYS A 7 4.92 8.40 -22.50
C LYS A 7 4.86 8.61 -24.01
N ASN A 8 5.58 7.79 -24.78
CA ASN A 8 5.70 7.89 -26.23
C ASN A 8 4.96 6.74 -26.93
N TYR A 9 4.02 6.10 -26.22
CA TYR A 9 3.29 4.96 -26.74
C TYR A 9 2.29 5.41 -27.79
N SER A 10 2.46 4.91 -29.01
CA SER A 10 1.54 5.16 -30.14
C SER A 10 0.29 4.31 -29.98
N ASP A 11 -0.88 4.93 -30.11
CA ASP A 11 -2.16 4.25 -29.89
C ASP A 11 -2.55 3.33 -31.07
N THR A 12 -1.86 3.42 -32.21
CA THR A 12 -2.21 2.76 -33.49
C THR A 12 -1.20 1.71 -33.97
N GLU A 13 -0.05 1.56 -33.32
CA GLU A 13 0.99 0.62 -33.74
C GLU A 13 0.79 -0.78 -33.12
N GLN A 14 0.67 -1.81 -33.98
CA GLN A 14 0.28 -3.18 -33.57
C GLN A 14 1.35 -3.93 -32.76
N PHE A 15 2.63 -3.59 -32.93
CA PHE A 15 3.75 -4.37 -32.36
C PHE A 15 4.56 -3.64 -31.29
N ASN A 16 4.03 -2.53 -30.80
CA ASN A 16 4.71 -1.76 -29.76
C ASN A 16 4.42 -2.35 -28.39
N ILE A 17 5.34 -3.19 -27.90
CA ILE A 17 5.32 -3.66 -26.51
C ILE A 17 6.06 -2.66 -25.63
N VAL A 18 5.39 -2.21 -24.57
CA VAL A 18 6.00 -1.37 -23.53
C VAL A 18 7.07 -2.18 -22.80
N ASN A 19 8.33 -1.75 -22.88
CA ASN A 19 9.46 -2.52 -22.33
C ASN A 19 10.39 -1.70 -21.42
N THR A 20 10.14 -0.41 -21.22
CA THR A 20 10.95 0.40 -20.29
C THR A 20 10.65 0.03 -18.84
N PRO A 21 11.66 -0.03 -17.94
CA PRO A 21 11.46 -0.49 -16.55
C PRO A 21 10.36 0.24 -15.79
N ARG A 22 10.32 1.57 -15.88
CA ARG A 22 9.29 2.40 -15.23
C ARG A 22 7.88 2.13 -15.76
N SER A 23 7.78 1.86 -17.06
CA SER A 23 6.48 1.58 -17.67
C SER A 23 6.00 0.17 -17.36
N LEU A 24 6.91 -0.81 -17.29
CA LEU A 24 6.60 -2.16 -16.78
C LEU A 24 6.15 -2.11 -15.32
N GLU A 25 6.86 -1.35 -14.49
CA GLU A 25 6.48 -1.11 -13.09
C GLU A 25 5.08 -0.50 -12.98
N ALA A 26 4.77 0.53 -13.79
CA ALA A 26 3.44 1.14 -13.81
C ALA A 26 2.33 0.15 -14.19
N CYS A 27 2.56 -0.71 -15.19
CA CYS A 27 1.61 -1.74 -15.60
C CYS A 27 1.40 -2.76 -14.46
N PHE A 28 2.49 -3.23 -13.85
CA PHE A 28 2.46 -4.20 -12.77
C PHE A 28 1.75 -3.67 -11.52
N CYS A 29 1.97 -2.40 -11.15
CA CYS A 29 1.24 -1.73 -10.07
C CYS A 29 -0.29 -1.70 -10.27
N GLU A 30 -0.74 -1.65 -11.52
CA GLU A 30 -2.17 -1.65 -11.86
C GLU A 30 -2.71 -3.06 -12.19
N GLY A 31 -1.87 -4.09 -12.12
CA GLY A 31 -2.23 -5.47 -12.48
C GLY A 31 -2.46 -5.67 -13.98
N ILE A 32 -1.92 -4.78 -14.81
CA ILE A 32 -2.05 -4.78 -16.28
C ILE A 32 -0.85 -5.52 -16.88
N GLN A 33 -1.09 -6.44 -17.81
CA GLN A 33 -0.03 -7.06 -18.61
C GLN A 33 0.33 -6.14 -19.79
N PRO A 34 1.62 -6.01 -20.17
CA PRO A 34 2.03 -5.18 -21.31
C PRO A 34 1.31 -5.56 -22.61
N ASP A 35 1.03 -6.85 -22.82
CA ASP A 35 0.37 -7.35 -24.03
C ASP A 35 -1.10 -6.92 -24.14
N GLU A 36 -1.76 -6.61 -23.01
CA GLU A 36 -3.14 -6.10 -22.98
C GLU A 36 -3.25 -4.66 -23.51
N LEU A 37 -2.11 -3.98 -23.70
CA LEU A 37 -2.04 -2.61 -24.25
C LEU A 37 -1.88 -2.58 -25.78
N LEU A 38 -1.57 -3.73 -26.39
CA LEU A 38 -1.32 -3.84 -27.83
C LEU A 38 -2.57 -3.50 -28.64
N TYR A 39 -2.37 -2.70 -29.68
CA TYR A 39 -3.42 -2.41 -30.64
C TYR A 39 -3.67 -3.65 -31.52
N ALA A 40 -4.90 -4.13 -31.56
CA ALA A 40 -5.33 -5.18 -32.46
C ALA A 40 -6.24 -4.55 -33.53
N PRO A 41 -5.93 -4.69 -34.84
CA PRO A 41 -6.76 -4.16 -35.91
C PRO A 41 -8.12 -4.87 -35.98
N PHE A 42 -9.07 -4.30 -36.72
CA PHE A 42 -10.42 -4.86 -36.83
C PHE A 42 -10.42 -6.25 -37.49
N GLU A 43 -9.49 -6.47 -38.41
CA GLU A 43 -9.27 -7.70 -39.17
C GLU A 43 -9.03 -8.91 -38.26
N ASP A 44 -8.37 -8.72 -37.11
CA ASP A 44 -8.13 -9.80 -36.13
C ASP A 44 -9.42 -10.30 -35.46
N PHE A 45 -10.49 -9.50 -35.52
CA PHE A 45 -11.82 -9.86 -35.00
C PHE A 45 -12.75 -10.42 -36.08
N ALA A 46 -12.31 -10.47 -37.34
CA ALA A 46 -13.09 -10.97 -38.47
C ALA A 46 -13.11 -12.51 -38.52
N ARG A 47 -13.90 -13.14 -37.63
CA ARG A 47 -14.03 -14.60 -37.59
C ARG A 47 -15.11 -15.12 -38.56
N PRO A 48 -14.87 -16.26 -39.25
CA PRO A 48 -15.88 -16.88 -40.10
C PRO A 48 -17.10 -17.30 -39.27
N GLY A 49 -18.30 -17.09 -39.83
CA GLY A 49 -19.57 -17.43 -39.18
C GLY A 49 -20.13 -16.40 -38.21
N LEU A 50 -19.39 -15.32 -37.88
CA LEU A 50 -19.92 -14.20 -37.10
C LEU A 50 -20.44 -13.08 -38.01
N SER A 51 -21.57 -12.47 -37.63
CA SER A 51 -22.05 -11.28 -38.32
C SER A 51 -21.09 -10.10 -38.13
N LYS A 52 -20.97 -9.23 -39.15
CA LYS A 52 -20.15 -8.01 -39.10
C LYS A 52 -20.47 -7.13 -37.88
N ALA A 53 -21.74 -7.11 -37.46
CA ALA A 53 -22.18 -6.38 -36.27
C ALA A 53 -21.55 -6.95 -34.98
N ILE A 54 -21.49 -8.27 -34.83
CA ILE A 54 -20.86 -8.93 -33.68
C ILE A 54 -19.34 -8.71 -33.69
N GLN A 55 -18.69 -8.82 -34.86
CA GLN A 55 -17.26 -8.54 -35.01
C GLN A 55 -16.93 -7.09 -34.60
N GLN A 56 -17.71 -6.12 -35.08
CA GLN A 56 -17.56 -4.70 -34.70
C GLN A 56 -17.81 -4.47 -33.21
N MET A 57 -18.76 -5.18 -32.61
CA MET A 57 -19.01 -5.10 -31.18
C MET A 57 -17.81 -5.61 -30.36
N ASN A 58 -17.22 -6.75 -30.75
CA ASN A 58 -16.06 -7.33 -30.10
C ASN A 58 -14.83 -6.40 -30.21
N TYR A 59 -14.56 -5.87 -31.40
CA TYR A 59 -13.49 -4.89 -31.63
C TYR A 59 -13.68 -3.62 -30.79
N LYS A 60 -14.89 -3.03 -30.79
CA LYS A 60 -15.19 -1.84 -29.98
C LYS A 60 -15.00 -2.11 -28.49
N PHE A 61 -15.42 -3.28 -28.01
CA PHE A 61 -15.24 -3.68 -26.61
C PHE A 61 -13.75 -3.76 -26.27
N PHE A 62 -12.96 -4.47 -27.09
CA PHE A 62 -11.52 -4.59 -26.92
C PHE A 62 -10.83 -3.22 -26.90
N GLU A 63 -11.06 -2.37 -27.90
CA GLU A 63 -10.44 -1.04 -28.00
C GLU A 63 -10.83 -0.13 -26.83
N THR A 64 -12.09 -0.18 -26.38
CA THR A 64 -12.54 0.60 -25.23
C THR A 64 -11.83 0.16 -23.95
N GLN A 65 -11.67 -1.16 -23.75
CA GLN A 65 -10.90 -1.69 -22.62
C GLN A 65 -9.44 -1.27 -22.73
N ARG A 66 -8.78 -1.53 -23.85
CA ARG A 66 -7.38 -1.16 -24.09
C ARG A 66 -7.10 0.30 -23.75
N LYS A 67 -7.91 1.24 -24.26
CA LYS A 67 -7.78 2.68 -23.97
C LYS A 67 -7.94 3.00 -22.48
N LYS A 68 -8.86 2.33 -21.80
CA LYS A 68 -9.04 2.47 -20.35
C LYS A 68 -7.79 2.01 -19.60
N LEU A 69 -7.20 0.88 -19.99
CA LEU A 69 -5.98 0.35 -19.37
C LEU A 69 -4.78 1.24 -19.62
N LEU A 70 -4.62 1.70 -20.86
CA LEU A 70 -3.59 2.65 -21.26
C LEU A 70 -3.66 3.92 -20.41
N THR A 71 -4.88 4.43 -20.15
CA THR A 71 -5.09 5.60 -19.30
C THR A 71 -4.67 5.33 -17.86
N LEU A 72 -5.04 4.18 -17.29
CA LEU A 72 -4.64 3.78 -15.94
C LEU A 72 -3.12 3.63 -15.83
N ALA A 73 -2.48 2.95 -16.80
CA ALA A 73 -1.04 2.75 -16.84
C ALA A 73 -0.28 4.08 -16.99
N ARG A 74 -0.73 4.98 -17.88
CA ARG A 74 -0.16 6.34 -18.03
C ARG A 74 -0.26 7.15 -16.74
N ASN A 75 -1.41 7.10 -16.06
CA ASN A 75 -1.59 7.78 -14.78
C ASN A 75 -0.65 7.24 -13.70
N GLN A 76 -0.50 5.91 -13.61
CA GLN A 76 0.40 5.28 -12.65
C GLN A 76 1.87 5.57 -12.97
N TYR A 77 2.25 5.57 -14.25
CA TYR A 77 3.58 5.96 -14.70
C TYR A 77 3.93 7.39 -14.27
N ASN A 78 2.99 8.34 -14.43
CA ASN A 78 3.19 9.72 -13.99
C ASN A 78 3.34 9.83 -12.47
N LYS A 79 2.62 9.02 -11.69
CA LYS A 79 2.81 8.96 -10.23
C LYS A 79 4.21 8.48 -9.88
N ILE A 80 4.69 7.39 -10.48
CA ILE A 80 6.06 6.87 -10.26
C ILE A 80 7.09 7.94 -10.61
N LEU A 81 6.94 8.61 -11.74
CA LEU A 81 7.84 9.68 -12.17
C LEU A 81 7.87 10.84 -11.16
N ASN A 82 6.71 11.25 -10.65
CA ASN A 82 6.61 12.32 -9.66
C ASN A 82 7.18 11.92 -8.30
N SER A 83 6.93 10.68 -7.85
CA SER A 83 7.52 10.13 -6.62
C SER A 83 9.04 10.08 -6.69
N GLN A 84 9.63 9.73 -7.84
CA GLN A 84 11.07 9.74 -8.05
C GLN A 84 11.67 11.16 -8.03
N LYS A 85 10.98 12.14 -8.63
CA LYS A 85 11.40 13.54 -8.55
C LYS A 85 11.39 14.06 -7.12
N GLN A 86 10.36 13.70 -6.34
CA GLN A 86 10.25 14.07 -4.94
C GLN A 86 11.31 13.39 -4.07
N SER A 87 11.59 12.11 -4.28
CA SER A 87 12.62 11.39 -3.53
C SER A 87 14.02 11.92 -3.80
N HIS A 88 14.35 12.26 -5.06
CA HIS A 88 15.60 12.94 -5.40
C HIS A 88 15.70 14.31 -4.75
N SER A 89 14.66 15.15 -4.85
CA SER A 89 14.66 16.46 -4.18
C SER A 89 14.83 16.34 -2.66
N GLN A 90 14.19 15.35 -2.01
CA GLN A 90 14.39 15.11 -0.57
C GLN A 90 15.79 14.58 -0.23
N ALA A 91 16.37 13.73 -1.08
CA ALA A 91 17.74 13.25 -0.91
C ALA A 91 18.73 14.41 -1.04
N ASP A 92 18.57 15.27 -2.05
CA ASP A 92 19.38 16.46 -2.27
C ASP A 92 19.28 17.43 -1.08
N LEU A 93 18.07 17.64 -0.55
CA LEU A 93 17.85 18.44 0.66
C LEU A 93 18.52 17.83 1.90
N LYS A 94 18.52 16.50 2.04
CA LYS A 94 19.20 15.81 3.15
C LYS A 94 20.72 15.93 3.03
N ILE A 95 21.27 15.73 1.84
CA ILE A 95 22.70 15.89 1.56
C ILE A 95 23.11 17.33 1.84
N LYS A 96 22.37 18.32 1.36
CA LYS A 96 22.62 19.73 1.62
C LYS A 96 22.65 20.03 3.13
N LYS A 97 21.69 19.54 3.91
CA LYS A 97 21.69 19.70 5.37
C LYS A 97 22.87 19.04 6.07
N ILE A 98 23.31 17.86 5.61
CA ILE A 98 24.49 17.18 6.17
C ILE A 98 25.74 18.01 5.88
N VAL A 99 25.91 18.46 4.64
CA VAL A 99 27.03 19.30 4.21
C VAL A 99 27.03 20.63 4.98
N ASP A 100 25.89 21.31 5.11
CA ASP A 100 25.77 22.56 5.85
C ASP A 100 26.13 22.38 7.35
N ASN A 101 25.66 21.29 7.97
CA ASN A 101 26.03 20.96 9.36
C ASN A 101 27.53 20.67 9.52
N GLU A 102 28.14 20.00 8.54
CA GLU A 102 29.57 19.68 8.56
C GLU A 102 30.43 20.94 8.36
N ILE A 103 30.03 21.82 7.44
CA ILE A 103 30.62 23.15 7.25
C ILE A 103 30.50 23.97 8.54
N GLN A 104 29.35 23.93 9.22
CA GLN A 104 29.14 24.65 10.47
C GLN A 104 30.05 24.11 11.58
N LYS A 105 30.17 22.79 11.74
CA LYS A 105 31.11 22.17 12.69
C LYS A 105 32.55 22.54 12.41
N LEU A 106 32.96 22.58 11.14
CA LEU A 106 34.30 23.01 10.74
C LEU A 106 34.54 24.49 11.07
N LYS A 107 33.57 25.37 10.83
CA LYS A 107 33.63 26.78 11.22
C LYS A 107 33.77 26.94 12.73
N GLU A 108 32.97 26.24 13.52
CA GLU A 108 33.04 26.28 14.99
C GLU A 108 34.38 25.76 15.53
N ASN A 109 34.91 24.67 14.95
CA ASN A 109 36.22 24.14 15.33
C ASN A 109 37.37 25.09 14.97
N ASN A 110 37.29 25.73 13.81
CA ASN A 110 38.27 26.75 13.40
C ASN A 110 38.20 27.99 14.31
N LEU A 111 36.99 28.47 14.65
CA LEU A 111 36.81 29.56 15.61
C LEU A 111 37.42 29.21 16.98
N LYS A 112 37.16 28.01 17.50
CA LYS A 112 37.78 27.53 18.75
C LYS A 112 39.31 27.50 18.69
N ARG A 113 39.89 27.11 17.55
CA ARG A 113 41.36 27.13 17.34
C ARG A 113 41.90 28.56 17.33
N ILE A 114 41.24 29.46 16.61
CA ILE A 114 41.61 30.88 16.55
C ILE A 114 41.52 31.53 17.94
N SER A 115 40.43 31.30 18.68
CA SER A 115 40.29 31.82 20.05
C SER A 115 41.38 31.31 20.99
N LYS A 116 41.78 30.03 20.89
CA LYS A 116 42.91 29.51 21.66
C LYS A 116 44.22 30.22 21.31
N LEU A 117 44.50 30.43 20.02
CA LEU A 117 45.71 31.15 19.58
C LEU A 117 45.73 32.61 20.06
N ILE A 118 44.59 33.29 20.03
CA ILE A 118 44.46 34.65 20.56
C ILE A 118 44.74 34.67 22.07
N ASN A 119 44.17 33.73 22.83
CA ASN A 119 44.41 33.64 24.27
C ASN A 119 45.89 33.36 24.59
N TYR A 120 46.55 32.45 23.85
CA TYR A 120 47.99 32.23 24.01
C TYR A 120 48.82 33.49 23.74
N LYS A 121 48.46 34.30 22.73
CA LYS A 121 49.14 35.57 22.46
C LYS A 121 48.89 36.62 23.55
N LEU A 122 47.65 36.72 24.05
CA LEU A 122 47.29 37.67 25.11
C LEU A 122 47.96 37.30 26.45
N ASP A 123 48.01 36.02 26.80
CA ASP A 123 48.71 35.55 28.00
C ASP A 123 50.22 35.76 27.87
N GLY A 124 50.78 35.63 26.65
CA GLY A 124 52.17 36.01 26.37
C GLY A 124 52.45 37.52 26.50
N LEU A 125 51.50 38.38 26.15
CA LEU A 125 51.61 39.84 26.29
C LEU A 125 51.46 40.34 27.74
N LYS A 126 50.74 39.61 28.60
CA LYS A 126 50.63 39.94 30.03
C LYS A 126 51.93 39.75 30.80
N ILE A 127 52.88 38.96 30.27
CA ILE A 127 54.17 38.68 30.93
C ILE A 127 55.16 39.87 30.79
N THR A 128 54.82 40.92 30.05
CA THR A 128 55.69 42.11 29.89
C THR A 128 55.13 43.41 30.45
N SER A 129 54.05 43.38 31.23
CA SER A 129 53.38 44.59 31.76
C SER A 129 53.36 44.69 33.30
N GLU A 130 54.15 43.89 34.00
CA GLU A 130 54.36 44.04 35.45
C GLU A 130 55.68 44.78 35.69
N ASN A 131 55.68 46.09 35.44
CA ASN A 131 56.58 47.09 36.03
C ASN A 131 56.10 48.48 35.60
N ASP A 132 54.96 48.92 36.14
CA ASP A 132 54.67 50.36 36.27
C ASP A 132 53.67 50.57 37.42
N PRO A 133 54.09 51.18 38.55
CA PRO A 133 53.22 51.51 39.67
C PRO A 133 52.80 52.97 39.59
N SER A 134 51.55 53.30 39.24
CA SER A 134 51.09 54.68 39.43
C SER A 134 49.57 54.88 39.24
N TYR A 135 48.98 55.35 40.33
CA TYR A 135 47.84 56.26 40.48
C TYR A 135 46.39 55.74 40.49
N ASP A 136 45.81 55.98 41.67
CA ASP A 136 44.42 56.23 42.01
C ASP A 136 43.59 56.90 40.89
N ASP A 137 42.32 56.51 40.74
CA ASP A 137 41.22 57.30 41.29
C ASP A 137 39.81 56.79 40.91
N ALA A 138 38.89 57.10 41.82
CA ALA A 138 37.46 57.38 41.62
C ALA A 138 36.48 56.27 41.17
N LYS A 139 35.65 55.88 42.14
CA LYS A 139 34.23 55.48 41.97
C LYS A 139 33.47 56.53 41.13
N PRO A 140 32.36 56.14 40.48
CA PRO A 140 31.10 56.54 41.11
C PRO A 140 30.00 55.47 41.09
N ASN A 141 29.09 55.74 42.01
CA ASN A 141 27.86 55.07 42.40
C ASN A 141 26.68 55.56 41.53
N ALA A 142 25.86 54.66 41.01
CA ALA A 142 24.44 54.84 40.60
C ALA A 142 24.02 53.52 39.89
N GLY A 143 22.90 52.85 40.12
CA GLY A 143 21.61 53.23 40.67
C GLY A 143 20.53 52.73 39.70
N SER A 144 19.52 52.00 40.20
CA SER A 144 18.27 51.60 39.51
C SER A 144 18.39 50.55 38.39
N GLN A 145 17.44 49.63 38.13
CA GLN A 145 16.06 49.47 38.60
C GLN A 145 15.56 48.04 38.35
N LYS A 146 14.53 47.67 39.10
CA LYS A 146 13.71 46.45 39.07
C LYS A 146 13.22 46.03 37.68
N ALA A 147 13.11 44.72 37.45
CA ALA A 147 11.93 44.10 36.82
C ALA A 147 11.79 42.62 37.25
N GLU A 148 10.54 42.22 37.46
CA GLU A 148 10.07 41.07 38.23
C GLU A 148 9.83 39.79 37.39
N SER A 149 9.94 38.63 38.07
CA SER A 149 9.18 37.37 37.89
C SER A 149 9.51 36.41 36.71
N PRO A 150 9.19 35.09 36.82
CA PRO A 150 9.21 34.23 38.01
C PRO A 150 9.93 32.86 37.80
N SER A 151 10.56 32.40 38.88
CA SER A 151 10.47 31.05 39.46
C SER A 151 10.04 29.88 38.55
N ASN A 152 10.98 28.97 38.29
CA ASN A 152 10.67 27.53 38.32
C ASN A 152 11.77 26.76 39.07
N HIS A 153 11.40 26.32 40.28
CA HIS A 153 12.12 25.35 41.12
C HIS A 153 12.30 24.01 40.39
N ASN A 154 13.47 23.37 40.48
CA ASN A 154 13.80 22.22 41.36
C ASN A 154 15.09 21.49 40.86
N PRO A 155 15.73 20.56 41.62
CA PRO A 155 16.97 20.89 42.32
C PRO A 155 18.14 19.90 42.11
N LYS A 156 19.33 20.36 42.54
CA LYS A 156 20.42 19.64 43.26
C LYS A 156 20.86 18.23 42.80
N ARG A 157 22.09 18.14 42.29
CA ARG A 157 23.15 17.13 42.57
C ARG A 157 24.34 17.48 41.66
N THR A 158 25.59 17.66 42.08
CA THR A 158 26.41 17.00 43.11
C THR A 158 27.56 17.92 43.53
N GLN A 159 27.89 17.89 44.82
CA GLN A 159 29.16 18.34 45.38
C GLN A 159 30.31 17.37 45.02
N SER A 160 31.51 17.90 44.83
CA SER A 160 32.79 17.40 45.41
C SER A 160 33.92 18.27 44.82
N SER A 161 34.30 19.36 45.48
CA SER A 161 35.37 19.40 46.50
C SER A 161 36.73 18.92 45.97
N SER A 162 37.36 19.79 45.16
CA SER A 162 38.80 19.79 44.91
C SER A 162 39.53 20.18 46.20
N GLY A 163 39.95 19.16 46.95
CA GLY A 163 40.83 19.29 48.10
C GLY A 163 42.26 19.53 47.66
N PHE A 164 42.70 20.76 47.93
CA PHE A 164 44.08 21.20 48.11
C PHE A 164 44.87 20.21 48.98
N ASN A 165 46.09 19.84 48.59
CA ASN A 165 47.22 19.71 49.52
C ASN A 165 48.58 19.66 48.81
N LYS A 166 49.33 20.75 49.02
CA LYS A 166 50.80 20.79 49.06
C LYS A 166 51.30 19.96 50.25
N SER A 167 52.46 19.32 50.10
CA SER A 167 53.47 19.05 51.15
C SER A 167 54.64 18.36 50.45
N GLN A 168 55.72 19.06 50.09
CA GLN A 168 56.91 19.29 50.91
C GLN A 168 57.55 18.03 51.48
N SER A 169 58.63 17.66 50.81
CA SER A 169 59.84 17.03 51.33
C SER A 169 60.39 17.80 52.55
N SER A 170 60.67 17.07 53.63
CA SER A 170 61.88 17.31 54.44
C SER A 170 62.28 16.06 55.22
N HIS A 171 63.58 15.79 55.16
CA HIS A 171 64.32 14.84 55.97
C HIS A 171 64.18 15.13 57.47
N TYR A 172 63.94 14.09 58.28
CA TYR A 172 64.64 13.89 59.55
C TYR A 172 64.84 12.39 59.78
N LYS A 173 66.10 11.95 59.76
CA LYS A 173 66.53 10.72 60.40
C LYS A 173 66.49 10.96 61.90
N ASN A 174 65.85 10.08 62.67
CA ASN A 174 66.19 9.87 64.07
C ASN A 174 65.77 8.46 64.48
N ASP A 175 66.78 7.66 64.75
CA ASP A 175 66.71 6.31 65.30
C ASP A 175 65.87 6.30 66.59
N LYS A 176 64.79 5.50 66.58
CA LYS A 176 64.15 5.04 67.82
C LYS A 176 63.90 3.55 67.72
N LYS A 177 64.40 2.87 68.74
CA LYS A 177 64.30 1.43 69.00
C LYS A 177 62.84 0.93 68.85
N PRO A 178 62.63 -0.31 68.42
CA PRO A 178 61.29 -0.87 68.19
C PRO A 178 60.54 -0.97 69.53
N ASP A 179 59.48 -0.18 69.66
CA ASP A 179 58.55 -0.25 70.77
C ASP A 179 57.34 -1.07 70.33
N TYR A 180 57.44 -2.39 70.53
CA TYR A 180 56.49 -3.42 70.07
C TYR A 180 55.03 -3.18 70.50
N LYS A 181 54.77 -2.29 71.48
CA LYS A 181 53.42 -1.92 71.91
C LYS A 181 52.72 -0.91 70.99
N LYS A 182 53.46 -0.14 70.19
CA LYS A 182 52.89 0.85 69.26
C LYS A 182 52.34 0.21 67.99
N ASP A 183 53.00 -0.83 67.50
CA ASP A 183 52.60 -1.55 66.30
C ASP A 183 51.31 -2.35 66.53
N GLU A 184 51.12 -2.90 67.74
CA GLU A 184 49.90 -3.62 68.12
C GLU A 184 48.67 -2.69 68.20
N ILE A 185 48.86 -1.46 68.71
CA ILE A 185 47.81 -0.43 68.74
C ILE A 185 47.48 0.07 67.32
N MET A 186 48.48 0.25 66.46
CA MET A 186 48.25 0.61 65.06
C MET A 186 47.50 -0.49 64.29
N LEU A 187 47.87 -1.76 64.49
CA LEU A 187 47.18 -2.90 63.87
C LEU A 187 45.73 -3.01 64.34
N ALA A 188 45.46 -2.76 65.63
CA ALA A 188 44.11 -2.74 66.17
C ALA A 188 43.27 -1.60 65.57
N GLN A 189 43.83 -0.39 65.45
CA GLN A 189 43.15 0.75 64.81
C GLN A 189 42.89 0.53 63.31
N GLU A 190 43.80 -0.17 62.62
CA GLU A 190 43.64 -0.50 61.21
C GLU A 190 42.55 -1.55 60.98
N ARG A 191 42.46 -2.57 61.84
CA ARG A 191 41.33 -3.53 61.84
C ARG A 191 40.00 -2.83 62.08
N GLU A 192 39.91 -1.94 63.07
CA GLU A 192 38.68 -1.19 63.35
C GLU A 192 38.27 -0.27 62.17
N ARG A 193 39.26 0.32 61.46
CA ARG A 193 38.99 1.09 60.23
C ARG A 193 38.51 0.20 59.09
N GLN A 194 39.08 -0.99 58.92
CA GLN A 194 38.64 -1.96 57.93
C GLN A 194 37.21 -2.41 58.21
N GLU A 195 36.89 -2.79 59.44
CA GLU A 195 35.53 -3.18 59.85
C GLU A 195 34.52 -2.04 59.63
N LYS A 196 34.88 -0.80 59.98
CA LYS A 196 34.04 0.38 59.70
C LYS A 196 33.85 0.63 58.21
N ASN A 197 34.86 0.37 57.37
CA ASN A 197 34.77 0.52 55.93
C ASN A 197 33.91 -0.59 55.31
N GLU A 198 34.06 -1.84 55.77
CA GLU A 198 33.23 -2.97 55.35
C GLU A 198 31.76 -2.76 55.73
N LEU A 199 31.47 -2.27 56.94
CA LEU A 199 30.11 -1.92 57.35
C LEU A 199 29.52 -0.80 56.49
N LYS A 200 30.33 0.21 56.13
CA LYS A 200 29.90 1.28 55.22
C LYS A 200 29.66 0.78 53.79
N GLU A 201 30.47 -0.15 53.29
CA GLU A 201 30.24 -0.77 51.97
C GLU A 201 29.01 -1.65 51.96
N LYS A 202 28.79 -2.46 53.01
CA LYS A 202 27.57 -3.27 53.17
C LYS A 202 26.32 -2.38 53.16
N ALA A 203 26.31 -1.30 53.95
CA ALA A 203 25.21 -0.34 53.97
C ALA A 203 24.96 0.32 52.60
N LYS A 204 26.02 0.73 51.88
CA LYS A 204 25.90 1.28 50.52
C LYS A 204 25.35 0.26 49.53
N ASN A 205 25.78 -1.00 49.61
CA ASN A 205 25.31 -2.07 48.74
C ASN A 205 23.83 -2.38 48.99
N GLU A 206 23.39 -2.41 50.25
CA GLU A 206 21.98 -2.55 50.60
C GLU A 206 21.12 -1.38 50.09
N GLU A 207 21.63 -0.14 50.16
CA GLU A 207 20.95 1.04 49.62
C GLU A 207 20.83 0.97 48.08
N ILE A 208 21.90 0.54 47.39
CA ILE A 208 21.90 0.32 45.94
C ILE A 208 20.90 -0.78 45.57
N GLU A 209 20.81 -1.86 46.34
CA GLU A 209 19.87 -2.95 46.07
C GLU A 209 18.41 -2.51 46.26
N LYS A 210 18.11 -1.73 47.32
CA LYS A 210 16.79 -1.12 47.53
C LYS A 210 16.41 -0.21 46.35
N LEU A 211 17.34 0.62 45.86
CA LEU A 211 17.12 1.48 44.69
C LEU A 211 16.90 0.66 43.41
N ARG A 212 17.60 -0.47 43.22
CA ARG A 212 17.38 -1.37 42.08
C ARG A 212 15.97 -1.96 42.13
N LYS A 213 15.52 -2.46 43.28
CA LYS A 213 14.17 -3.02 43.46
C LYS A 213 13.07 -1.98 43.19
N ILE A 214 13.26 -0.74 43.63
CA ILE A 214 12.32 0.37 43.32
C ILE A 214 12.25 0.62 41.81
N LYS A 215 13.40 0.74 41.14
CA LYS A 215 13.43 0.98 39.69
C LYS A 215 12.86 -0.18 38.87
N GLU A 216 13.09 -1.41 39.32
CA GLU A 216 12.51 -2.60 38.68
C GLU A 216 10.98 -2.63 38.81
N LYS A 217 10.45 -2.27 39.98
CA LYS A 217 9.01 -2.11 40.19
C LYS A 217 8.42 -1.00 39.30
N GLU A 218 9.07 0.16 39.22
CA GLU A 218 8.64 1.26 38.34
C GLU A 218 8.65 0.86 36.86
N LEU A 219 9.68 0.11 36.43
CA LEU A 219 9.76 -0.42 35.07
C LEU A 219 8.63 -1.41 34.79
N GLN A 220 8.34 -2.30 35.74
CA GLN A 220 7.26 -3.27 35.61
C GLN A 220 5.89 -2.58 35.54
N ASP A 221 5.66 -1.56 36.37
CA ASP A 221 4.45 -0.75 36.31
C ASP A 221 4.32 0.00 34.97
N HIS A 222 5.42 0.51 34.42
CA HIS A 222 5.43 1.13 33.10
C HIS A 222 5.08 0.13 31.98
N ILE A 223 5.65 -1.08 32.02
CA ILE A 223 5.33 -2.16 31.06
C ILE A 223 3.83 -2.50 31.13
N ASN A 224 3.28 -2.63 32.33
CA ASN A 224 1.86 -2.92 32.54
C ASN A 224 0.96 -1.80 31.99
N ARG A 225 1.31 -0.52 32.23
CA ARG A 225 0.57 0.63 31.67
C ARG A 225 0.59 0.62 30.14
N VAL A 226 1.75 0.37 29.53
CA VAL A 226 1.87 0.29 28.06
C VAL A 226 1.05 -0.87 27.49
N LYS A 227 1.02 -2.02 28.18
CA LYS A 227 0.20 -3.17 27.79
C LYS A 227 -1.29 -2.83 27.78
N ILE A 228 -1.79 -2.22 28.87
CA ILE A 228 -3.20 -1.78 28.98
C ILE A 228 -3.56 -0.76 27.88
N LEU A 229 -2.67 0.19 27.59
CA LEU A 229 -2.90 1.17 26.53
C LEU A 229 -2.98 0.52 25.13
N ARG A 230 -2.12 -0.45 24.85
CA ARG A 230 -2.18 -1.22 23.59
C ARG A 230 -3.46 -2.04 23.47
N GLU A 231 -3.90 -2.67 24.56
CA GLU A 231 -5.16 -3.42 24.60
C GLU A 231 -6.36 -2.50 24.36
N LYS A 232 -6.40 -1.31 24.98
CA LYS A 232 -7.42 -0.29 24.70
C LYS A 232 -7.42 0.17 23.24
N GLU A 233 -6.25 0.47 22.68
CA GLU A 233 -6.12 0.87 21.28
C GLU A 233 -6.60 -0.23 20.31
N ASN A 234 -6.30 -1.49 20.62
CA ASN A 234 -6.78 -2.63 19.84
C ASN A 234 -8.30 -2.80 19.95
N HIS A 235 -8.88 -2.65 21.15
CA HIS A 235 -10.33 -2.66 21.33
C HIS A 235 -11.02 -1.53 20.55
N ASP A 236 -10.47 -0.32 20.56
CA ASP A 236 -11.00 0.81 19.78
C ASP A 236 -10.94 0.56 18.27
N LYS A 237 -9.85 -0.06 17.79
CA LYS A 237 -9.72 -0.47 16.37
C LYS A 237 -10.77 -1.53 16.01
N LEU A 238 -10.95 -2.55 16.84
CA LEU A 238 -11.97 -3.59 16.64
C LEU A 238 -13.39 -3.00 16.66
N ALA A 239 -13.69 -2.10 17.59
CA ALA A 239 -14.98 -1.42 17.66
C ALA A 239 -15.25 -0.56 16.41
N LYS A 240 -14.24 0.16 15.91
CA LYS A 240 -14.35 0.92 14.65
C LYS A 240 -14.57 0.00 13.44
N LEU A 241 -13.92 -1.15 13.38
CA LEU A 241 -14.13 -2.14 12.32
C LEU A 241 -15.55 -2.72 12.39
N ALA A 242 -16.01 -3.15 13.56
CA ALA A 242 -17.38 -3.66 13.75
C ALA A 242 -18.45 -2.63 13.36
N LYS A 243 -18.22 -1.34 13.67
CA LYS A 243 -19.12 -0.25 13.24
C LYS A 243 -19.14 -0.07 11.71
N ARG A 244 -18.00 -0.19 11.04
CA ARG A 244 -17.91 -0.14 9.57
C ARG A 244 -18.61 -1.34 8.92
N GLU A 245 -18.44 -2.53 9.47
CA GLU A 245 -19.12 -3.74 9.00
C GLU A 245 -20.64 -3.64 9.18
N SER A 246 -21.10 -3.17 10.34
CA SER A 246 -22.52 -2.92 10.60
C SER A 246 -23.13 -1.92 9.61
N ASN A 247 -22.43 -0.82 9.31
CA ASN A 247 -22.87 0.16 8.32
C ASN A 247 -22.89 -0.42 6.90
N SER A 248 -21.87 -1.21 6.53
CA SER A 248 -21.79 -1.87 5.23
C SER A 248 -22.93 -2.88 5.06
N LYS A 249 -23.25 -3.65 6.11
CA LYS A 249 -24.38 -4.59 6.14
C LYS A 249 -25.71 -3.86 5.96
N LYS A 250 -25.94 -2.74 6.65
CA LYS A 250 -27.14 -1.90 6.47
C LYS A 250 -27.25 -1.34 5.05
N GLN A 251 -26.14 -0.94 4.43
CA GLN A 251 -26.12 -0.45 3.05
C GLN A 251 -26.46 -1.56 2.05
N LEU A 252 -25.87 -2.75 2.21
CA LEU A 252 -26.21 -3.94 1.42
C LEU A 252 -27.68 -4.30 1.55
N GLU A 253 -28.23 -4.27 2.76
CA GLU A 253 -29.64 -4.55 3.00
C GLU A 253 -30.56 -3.54 2.29
N ARG A 254 -30.22 -2.24 2.28
CA ARG A 254 -30.95 -1.22 1.52
C ARG A 254 -30.92 -1.50 0.01
N ILE A 255 -29.75 -1.88 -0.52
CA ILE A 255 -29.60 -2.23 -1.94
C ILE A 255 -30.49 -3.43 -2.27
N LEU A 256 -30.41 -4.51 -1.49
CA LEU A 256 -31.23 -5.72 -1.70
C LEU A 256 -32.73 -5.43 -1.63
N ARG A 257 -33.18 -4.61 -0.66
CA ARG A 257 -34.60 -4.19 -0.59
C ARG A 257 -35.02 -3.39 -1.81
N SER A 258 -34.16 -2.47 -2.29
CA SER A 258 -34.44 -1.67 -3.49
C SER A 258 -34.50 -2.53 -4.76
N GLU A 259 -33.65 -3.55 -4.87
CA GLU A 259 -33.67 -4.50 -5.99
C GLU A 259 -34.89 -5.40 -5.95
N ALA A 260 -35.27 -5.90 -4.77
CA ALA A 260 -36.47 -6.69 -4.57
C ALA A 260 -37.73 -5.88 -4.95
N SER A 261 -37.81 -4.62 -4.53
CA SER A 261 -38.90 -3.71 -4.91
C SER A 261 -38.99 -3.51 -6.43
N LYS A 262 -37.86 -3.26 -7.11
CA LYS A 262 -37.82 -3.13 -8.58
C LYS A 262 -38.20 -4.44 -9.30
N ARG A 263 -37.83 -5.60 -8.75
CA ARG A 263 -38.24 -6.91 -9.30
C ARG A 263 -39.74 -7.11 -9.16
N ASN A 264 -40.31 -6.81 -8.00
CA ASN A 264 -41.75 -6.91 -7.78
C ASN A 264 -42.52 -5.96 -8.69
N GLU A 265 -42.06 -4.72 -8.87
CA GLU A 265 -42.67 -3.77 -9.81
C GLU A 265 -42.69 -4.31 -11.25
N LYS A 266 -41.59 -4.90 -11.72
CA LYS A 266 -41.52 -5.55 -13.04
C LYS A 266 -42.46 -6.75 -13.15
N ILE A 267 -42.58 -7.56 -12.10
CA ILE A 267 -43.51 -8.69 -12.05
C ILE A 267 -44.95 -8.17 -12.17
N THR A 268 -45.32 -7.13 -11.42
CA THR A 268 -46.65 -6.52 -11.47
C THR A 268 -46.96 -5.92 -12.85
N GLN A 269 -45.98 -5.24 -13.48
CA GLN A 269 -46.11 -4.73 -14.85
C GLN A 269 -46.33 -5.85 -15.86
N GLU A 270 -45.57 -6.95 -15.75
CA GLU A 270 -45.71 -8.10 -16.65
C GLU A 270 -47.04 -8.83 -16.44
N GLN A 271 -47.48 -8.99 -15.19
CA GLN A 271 -48.81 -9.53 -14.88
C GLN A 271 -49.93 -8.67 -15.48
N SER A 272 -49.80 -7.34 -15.41
CA SER A 272 -50.75 -6.41 -16.04
C SER A 272 -50.75 -6.53 -17.57
N ARG A 273 -49.56 -6.75 -18.18
CA ARG A 273 -49.41 -6.98 -19.61
C ARG A 273 -50.07 -8.29 -20.04
N VAL A 274 -49.83 -9.38 -19.30
CA VAL A 274 -50.46 -10.69 -19.53
C VAL A 274 -51.97 -10.59 -19.39
N ALA A 275 -52.49 -9.93 -18.34
CA ALA A 275 -53.92 -9.73 -18.15
C ALA A 275 -54.57 -8.98 -19.34
N ARG A 276 -53.90 -7.95 -19.88
CA ARG A 276 -54.36 -7.22 -21.07
C ARG A 276 -54.39 -8.12 -22.30
N VAL A 277 -53.36 -8.94 -22.52
CA VAL A 277 -53.32 -9.89 -23.64
C VAL A 277 -54.44 -10.93 -23.53
N LEU A 278 -54.69 -11.46 -22.34
CA LEU A 278 -55.79 -12.41 -22.10
C LEU A 278 -57.16 -11.77 -22.34
N SER A 279 -57.35 -10.52 -21.92
CA SER A 279 -58.59 -9.77 -22.20
C SER A 279 -58.80 -9.53 -23.70
N LEU A 280 -57.76 -9.13 -24.43
CA LEU A 280 -57.85 -8.98 -25.90
C LEU A 280 -58.13 -10.32 -26.58
N LYS A 281 -57.52 -11.41 -26.12
CA LYS A 281 -57.78 -12.75 -26.65
C LYS A 281 -59.25 -13.13 -26.45
N ALA A 282 -59.81 -12.90 -25.27
CA ALA A 282 -61.23 -13.15 -25.01
C ALA A 282 -62.14 -12.34 -25.94
N GLN A 283 -61.85 -11.05 -26.16
CA GLN A 283 -62.60 -10.21 -27.11
C GLN A 283 -62.54 -10.72 -28.54
N VAL A 284 -61.37 -11.22 -28.97
CA VAL A 284 -61.17 -11.81 -30.30
C VAL A 284 -61.94 -13.14 -30.41
N ASP A 285 -61.90 -13.99 -29.39
CA ASP A 285 -62.63 -15.26 -29.35
C ASP A 285 -64.16 -15.01 -29.40
N ASP A 286 -64.66 -14.01 -28.67
CA ASP A 286 -66.07 -13.58 -28.73
C ASP A 286 -66.46 -13.07 -30.12
N TYR A 287 -65.60 -12.27 -30.76
CA TYR A 287 -65.81 -11.81 -32.13
C TYR A 287 -65.89 -12.99 -33.12
N TYR A 288 -64.95 -13.93 -33.05
CA TYR A 288 -64.97 -15.11 -33.91
C TYR A 288 -66.18 -16.00 -33.67
N LYS A 289 -66.67 -16.08 -32.42
CA LYS A 289 -67.91 -16.79 -32.11
C LYS A 289 -69.10 -16.15 -32.82
N VAL A 290 -69.25 -14.82 -32.74
CA VAL A 290 -70.32 -14.09 -33.45
C VAL A 290 -70.23 -14.28 -34.96
N VAL A 291 -69.03 -14.21 -35.54
CA VAL A 291 -68.82 -14.44 -36.97
C VAL A 291 -69.18 -15.88 -37.36
N ARG A 292 -68.74 -16.87 -36.56
CA ARG A 292 -69.07 -18.28 -36.78
C ARG A 292 -70.58 -18.52 -36.73
N ASP A 293 -71.27 -17.98 -35.74
CA ASP A 293 -72.72 -18.12 -35.58
C ASP A 293 -73.48 -17.50 -36.77
N LYS A 294 -72.99 -16.37 -37.32
CA LYS A 294 -73.52 -15.77 -38.55
C LYS A 294 -73.32 -16.68 -39.77
N ILE A 295 -72.11 -17.22 -39.95
CA ILE A 295 -71.83 -18.13 -41.07
C ILE A 295 -72.71 -19.38 -40.99
N VAL A 296 -72.80 -20.00 -39.82
CA VAL A 296 -73.65 -21.18 -39.59
C VAL A 296 -75.11 -20.86 -39.87
N LYS A 297 -75.60 -19.68 -39.45
CA LYS A 297 -76.96 -19.24 -39.75
C LYS A 297 -77.18 -19.06 -41.26
N GLU A 298 -76.28 -18.38 -41.96
CA GLU A 298 -76.35 -18.19 -43.41
C GLU A 298 -76.30 -19.53 -44.17
N GLU A 299 -75.48 -20.48 -43.74
CA GLU A 299 -75.42 -21.82 -44.31
C GLU A 299 -76.71 -22.61 -44.07
N ASN A 300 -77.27 -22.53 -42.87
CA ASN A 300 -78.56 -23.14 -42.55
C ASN A 300 -79.70 -22.52 -43.36
N ASP A 301 -79.72 -21.19 -43.52
CA ASP A 301 -80.70 -20.48 -44.34
C ASP A 301 -80.57 -20.89 -45.82
N LYS A 302 -79.34 -21.00 -46.35
CA LYS A 302 -79.08 -21.53 -47.70
C LYS A 302 -79.53 -22.97 -47.86
N LEU A 303 -79.28 -23.82 -46.85
CA LEU A 303 -79.68 -25.22 -46.87
C LEU A 303 -81.21 -25.36 -46.81
N ALA A 304 -81.88 -24.55 -45.99
CA ALA A 304 -83.34 -24.48 -45.93
C ALA A 304 -83.91 -24.04 -47.29
N LEU A 305 -83.33 -23.01 -47.91
CA LEU A 305 -83.75 -22.52 -49.21
C LEU A 305 -83.51 -23.55 -50.32
N TYR A 306 -82.37 -24.26 -50.28
CA TYR A 306 -82.09 -25.39 -51.17
C TYR A 306 -83.09 -26.53 -50.97
N THR A 307 -83.43 -26.87 -49.73
CA THR A 307 -84.38 -27.95 -49.41
C THR A 307 -85.79 -27.58 -49.89
N SER A 308 -86.25 -26.35 -49.64
CA SER A 308 -87.51 -25.83 -50.17
C SER A 308 -87.53 -25.82 -51.69
N ARG A 309 -86.44 -25.39 -52.34
CA ARG A 309 -86.32 -25.39 -53.80
C ARG A 309 -86.26 -26.80 -54.38
N LYS A 310 -85.61 -27.75 -53.70
CA LYS A 310 -85.58 -29.16 -54.08
C LYS A 310 -86.96 -29.79 -53.95
N LEU A 311 -87.71 -29.47 -52.91
CA LEU A 311 -89.10 -29.91 -52.72
C LEU A 311 -90.00 -29.32 -53.81
N GLN A 312 -89.88 -28.02 -54.09
CA GLN A 312 -90.56 -27.37 -55.21
C GLN A 312 -90.17 -28.00 -56.54
N TYR A 313 -88.89 -28.31 -56.77
CA TYR A 313 -88.42 -28.96 -57.98
C TYR A 313 -88.92 -30.41 -58.08
N GLN A 314 -89.02 -31.14 -56.98
CA GLN A 314 -89.64 -32.47 -56.97
C GLN A 314 -91.13 -32.38 -57.31
N ASN A 315 -91.83 -31.38 -56.79
CA ASN A 315 -93.23 -31.11 -57.13
C ASN A 315 -93.37 -30.66 -58.61
N GLU A 316 -92.48 -29.79 -59.09
CA GLU A 316 -92.45 -29.32 -60.47
C GLU A 316 -92.00 -30.40 -61.45
N VAL A 317 -91.12 -31.33 -61.08
CA VAL A 317 -90.71 -32.48 -61.91
C VAL A 317 -91.81 -33.53 -61.94
N GLN A 318 -92.60 -33.68 -60.86
CA GLN A 318 -93.86 -34.43 -60.91
C GLN A 318 -94.87 -33.76 -61.87
N GLU A 319 -94.93 -32.44 -61.93
CA GLU A 319 -95.77 -31.69 -62.89
C GLU A 319 -95.20 -31.59 -64.31
N LYS A 320 -93.87 -31.69 -64.48
CA LYS A 320 -93.15 -31.51 -65.75
C LYS A 320 -92.40 -32.76 -66.20
N THR A 321 -92.98 -33.94 -65.98
CA THR A 321 -92.74 -35.11 -66.85
C THR A 321 -93.43 -34.97 -68.20
N HIS A 322 -93.59 -33.75 -68.73
CA HIS A 322 -93.86 -33.46 -70.14
C HIS A 322 -93.03 -32.23 -70.56
N SER A 323 -92.21 -32.41 -71.60
CA SER A 323 -91.53 -31.38 -72.42
C SER A 323 -90.14 -30.84 -71.99
N ARG A 324 -89.10 -31.51 -72.53
CA ARG A 324 -87.90 -31.00 -73.24
C ARG A 324 -87.52 -29.51 -73.09
N ASN A 325 -86.22 -29.20 -72.86
CA ASN A 325 -85.31 -28.73 -73.93
C ASN A 325 -83.89 -28.30 -73.47
N VAL A 326 -82.95 -28.54 -74.38
CA VAL A 326 -81.48 -28.63 -74.24
C VAL A 326 -80.74 -27.28 -74.46
N HIS A 327 -81.42 -26.13 -74.54
CA HIS A 327 -80.77 -24.84 -74.85
C HIS A 327 -80.35 -23.96 -73.65
N HIS A 328 -80.57 -24.42 -72.41
CA HIS A 328 -80.20 -23.65 -71.21
C HIS A 328 -78.78 -23.94 -70.68
N GLU A 329 -78.15 -25.03 -71.14
CA GLU A 329 -76.84 -25.49 -70.66
C GLU A 329 -75.67 -24.65 -71.20
N GLU A 330 -75.70 -24.20 -72.46
CA GLU A 330 -74.56 -23.46 -73.06
C GLU A 330 -74.39 -22.05 -72.47
N LYS A 331 -75.47 -21.29 -72.25
CA LYS A 331 -75.38 -19.98 -71.57
C LYS A 331 -74.99 -20.11 -70.09
N SER A 332 -75.38 -21.21 -69.43
CA SER A 332 -74.94 -21.51 -68.06
C SER A 332 -73.47 -21.91 -68.01
N LYS A 333 -72.96 -22.58 -69.06
CA LYS A 333 -71.56 -22.96 -69.17
C LYS A 333 -70.64 -21.74 -69.29
N ILE A 334 -70.98 -20.77 -70.14
CA ILE A 334 -70.17 -19.53 -70.31
C ILE A 334 -70.12 -18.69 -69.02
N THR A 335 -71.23 -18.56 -68.28
CA THR A 335 -71.24 -17.82 -67.01
C THR A 335 -70.48 -18.55 -65.91
N ARG A 336 -70.54 -19.88 -65.86
CA ARG A 336 -69.72 -20.70 -64.96
C ARG A 336 -68.24 -20.57 -65.28
N GLU A 337 -67.85 -20.65 -66.55
CA GLU A 337 -66.44 -20.52 -66.97
C GLU A 337 -65.87 -19.13 -66.61
N LYS A 338 -66.63 -18.05 -66.83
CA LYS A 338 -66.21 -16.70 -66.39
C LYS A 338 -66.04 -16.61 -64.87
N TYR A 339 -66.97 -17.17 -64.11
CA TYR A 339 -66.91 -17.17 -62.64
C TYR A 339 -65.74 -18.01 -62.11
N ILE A 340 -65.47 -19.18 -62.70
CA ILE A 340 -64.30 -20.02 -62.38
C ILE A 340 -63.01 -19.23 -62.63
N LYS A 341 -62.89 -18.58 -63.78
CA LYS A 341 -61.71 -17.75 -64.10
C LYS A 341 -61.51 -16.60 -63.10
N GLU A 342 -62.58 -15.93 -62.68
CA GLU A 342 -62.50 -14.88 -61.66
C GLU A 342 -62.06 -15.43 -60.29
N LEU A 343 -62.54 -16.64 -59.93
CA LEU A 343 -62.10 -17.33 -58.71
C LEU A 343 -60.63 -17.75 -58.77
N GLU A 344 -60.16 -18.22 -59.93
CA GLU A 344 -58.75 -18.57 -60.17
C GLU A 344 -57.85 -17.32 -60.04
N GLU A 345 -58.23 -16.20 -60.66
CA GLU A 345 -57.49 -14.93 -60.52
C GLU A 345 -57.46 -14.43 -59.07
N LYS A 346 -58.57 -14.55 -58.33
CA LYS A 346 -58.63 -14.22 -56.90
C LYS A 346 -57.73 -15.15 -56.06
N LYS A 347 -57.73 -16.44 -56.37
CA LYS A 347 -56.86 -17.44 -55.73
C LYS A 347 -55.38 -17.10 -55.95
N ASP A 348 -54.99 -16.77 -57.17
CA ASP A 348 -53.61 -16.42 -57.49
C ASP A 348 -53.15 -15.12 -56.78
N LYS A 349 -54.02 -14.11 -56.72
CA LYS A 349 -53.76 -12.89 -55.94
C LYS A 349 -53.56 -13.19 -54.46
N LEU A 350 -54.43 -14.00 -53.86
CA LEU A 350 -54.30 -14.41 -52.46
C LEU A 350 -53.01 -15.21 -52.22
N MET A 351 -52.64 -16.12 -53.13
CA MET A 351 -51.39 -16.88 -53.04
C MET A 351 -50.16 -15.97 -53.10
N GLN A 352 -50.15 -14.95 -53.97
CA GLN A 352 -49.07 -13.96 -54.01
C GLN A 352 -48.99 -13.12 -52.73
N GLU A 353 -50.13 -12.72 -52.16
CA GLU A 353 -50.18 -12.00 -50.89
C GLU A 353 -49.67 -12.86 -49.72
N LEU A 354 -50.06 -14.13 -49.65
CA LEU A 354 -49.56 -15.08 -48.65
C LEU A 354 -48.06 -15.24 -48.76
N LYS A 355 -47.52 -15.44 -49.97
CA LYS A 355 -46.07 -15.53 -50.20
C LYS A 355 -45.33 -14.27 -49.74
N LYS A 356 -45.83 -13.08 -50.05
CA LYS A 356 -45.25 -11.80 -49.57
C LYS A 356 -45.32 -11.68 -48.04
N ARG A 357 -46.38 -12.17 -47.39
CA ARG A 357 -46.49 -12.18 -45.92
C ARG A 357 -45.51 -13.17 -45.30
N GLU A 358 -45.34 -14.35 -45.88
CA GLU A 358 -44.36 -15.35 -45.44
C GLU A 358 -42.92 -14.81 -45.57
N GLU A 359 -42.57 -14.17 -46.69
CA GLU A 359 -41.26 -13.52 -46.87
C GLU A 359 -41.01 -12.45 -45.80
N LYS A 360 -42.03 -11.62 -45.49
CA LYS A 360 -41.94 -10.63 -44.41
C LYS A 360 -41.76 -11.27 -43.05
N LEU A 361 -42.53 -12.31 -42.71
CA LEU A 361 -42.42 -13.04 -41.45
C LEU A 361 -41.06 -13.71 -41.30
N ASN A 362 -40.55 -14.34 -42.36
CA ASN A 362 -39.21 -14.95 -42.40
C ASN A 362 -38.12 -13.89 -42.22
N SER A 363 -38.23 -12.73 -42.87
CA SER A 363 -37.30 -11.62 -42.68
C SER A 363 -37.31 -11.07 -41.25
N TYR A 364 -38.48 -11.04 -40.60
CA TYR A 364 -38.63 -10.59 -39.22
C TYR A 364 -38.07 -11.62 -38.23
N ALA A 365 -38.36 -12.91 -38.44
CA ALA A 365 -37.81 -14.00 -37.66
C ALA A 365 -36.28 -14.01 -37.71
N TYR A 366 -35.71 -13.84 -38.92
CA TYR A 366 -34.27 -13.73 -39.13
C TYR A 366 -33.64 -12.54 -38.38
N LYS A 367 -34.24 -11.34 -38.47
CA LYS A 367 -33.77 -10.15 -37.72
C LYS A 367 -33.83 -10.39 -36.21
N LYS A 368 -34.92 -10.96 -35.71
CA LYS A 368 -35.09 -11.29 -34.28
C LYS A 368 -34.05 -12.29 -33.79
N GLU A 369 -33.70 -13.27 -34.62
CA GLU A 369 -32.63 -14.22 -34.33
C GLU A 369 -31.27 -13.54 -34.26
N GLN A 370 -30.94 -12.66 -35.22
CA GLN A 370 -29.71 -11.86 -35.20
C GLN A 370 -29.63 -10.96 -33.95
N GLU A 371 -30.72 -10.30 -33.56
CA GLU A 371 -30.77 -9.47 -32.35
C GLU A 371 -30.56 -10.29 -31.08
N ALA A 372 -31.17 -11.48 -30.99
CA ALA A 372 -30.99 -12.40 -29.88
C ALA A 372 -29.53 -12.89 -29.79
N GLU A 373 -28.88 -13.14 -30.93
CA GLU A 373 -27.48 -13.51 -30.98
C GLU A 373 -26.55 -12.35 -30.53
N ILE A 374 -26.79 -11.13 -31.02
CA ILE A 374 -26.06 -9.94 -30.57
C ILE A 374 -26.20 -9.75 -29.06
N LEU A 375 -27.41 -9.93 -28.51
CA LEU A 375 -27.65 -9.83 -27.07
C LEU A 375 -26.89 -10.91 -26.28
N LYS A 376 -26.89 -12.16 -26.75
CA LYS A 376 -26.10 -13.25 -26.15
C LYS A 376 -24.61 -12.90 -26.14
N GLN A 377 -24.07 -12.40 -27.25
CA GLN A 377 -22.66 -12.00 -27.34
C GLN A 377 -22.34 -10.82 -26.43
N LYS A 378 -23.24 -9.83 -26.32
CA LYS A 378 -23.10 -8.69 -25.39
C LYS A 378 -23.02 -9.15 -23.94
N ASN A 379 -23.82 -10.15 -23.55
CA ASN A 379 -23.76 -10.72 -22.20
C ASN A 379 -22.45 -11.49 -21.97
N LYS A 380 -21.99 -12.28 -22.94
CA LYS A 380 -20.67 -12.93 -22.87
C LYS A 380 -19.55 -11.92 -22.67
N LEU A 381 -19.55 -10.80 -23.41
CA LEU A 381 -18.55 -9.74 -23.24
C LEU A 381 -18.58 -9.10 -21.85
N LYS A 382 -19.77 -8.93 -21.25
CA LYS A 382 -19.88 -8.44 -19.87
C LYS A 382 -19.27 -9.40 -18.86
N ASP A 383 -19.42 -10.71 -19.07
CA ASP A 383 -18.86 -11.70 -18.16
C ASP A 383 -17.35 -11.80 -18.31
N VAL A 384 -16.83 -11.71 -19.56
CA VAL A 384 -15.39 -11.53 -19.83
C VAL A 384 -14.85 -10.27 -19.16
N GLU A 385 -15.58 -9.14 -19.22
CA GLU A 385 -15.18 -7.91 -18.53
C GLU A 385 -15.08 -8.10 -17.01
N LYS A 386 -16.03 -8.80 -16.38
CA LYS A 386 -16.00 -9.08 -14.94
C LYS A 386 -14.82 -9.98 -14.58
N GLU A 387 -14.61 -11.07 -15.32
CA GLU A 387 -13.51 -12.01 -15.08
C GLU A 387 -12.17 -11.30 -15.22
N TRP A 388 -12.00 -10.53 -16.29
CA TRP A 388 -10.79 -9.76 -16.54
C TRP A 388 -10.51 -8.74 -15.42
N ASN A 389 -11.53 -8.01 -14.96
CA ASN A 389 -11.38 -7.10 -13.82
C ASN A 389 -11.00 -7.84 -12.52
N THR A 390 -11.56 -9.04 -12.28
CA THR A 390 -11.19 -9.87 -11.12
C THR A 390 -9.72 -10.30 -11.21
N GLN A 391 -9.25 -10.76 -12.36
CA GLN A 391 -7.85 -11.11 -12.56
C GLN A 391 -6.92 -9.91 -12.35
N ARG A 392 -7.30 -8.72 -12.83
CA ARG A 392 -6.53 -7.49 -12.59
C ARG A 392 -6.41 -7.18 -11.10
N VAL A 393 -7.51 -7.31 -10.35
CA VAL A 393 -7.50 -7.08 -8.90
C VAL A 393 -6.58 -8.07 -8.20
N ILE A 394 -6.64 -9.36 -8.54
CA ILE A 394 -5.75 -10.39 -8.00
C ILE A 394 -4.28 -10.03 -8.27
N ARG A 395 -3.92 -9.73 -9.53
CA ARG A 395 -2.55 -9.34 -9.89
C ARG A 395 -2.08 -8.09 -9.12
N LYS A 396 -2.98 -7.12 -8.91
CA LYS A 396 -2.70 -5.90 -8.14
C LYS A 396 -2.47 -6.20 -6.65
N GLU A 397 -3.19 -7.15 -6.08
CA GLU A 397 -2.99 -7.60 -4.70
C GLU A 397 -1.69 -8.41 -4.55
N GLU A 398 -1.40 -9.29 -5.50
CA GLU A 398 -0.13 -10.01 -5.58
C GLU A 398 1.07 -9.07 -5.68
N PHE A 399 0.97 -8.00 -6.49
CA PHE A 399 2.00 -6.97 -6.55
C PHE A 399 2.26 -6.34 -5.17
N LYS A 400 1.21 -5.88 -4.50
CA LYS A 400 1.32 -5.28 -3.15
C LYS A 400 1.92 -6.26 -2.14
N ARG A 401 1.52 -7.53 -2.21
CA ARG A 401 2.08 -8.60 -1.37
C ARG A 401 3.57 -8.77 -1.63
N ASN A 402 4.00 -8.81 -2.89
CA ASN A 402 5.40 -8.93 -3.28
C ASN A 402 6.23 -7.69 -2.88
N GLU A 403 5.66 -6.50 -2.99
CA GLU A 403 6.29 -5.26 -2.52
C GLU A 403 6.50 -5.28 -1.00
N LEU A 404 5.48 -5.71 -0.25
CA LEU A 404 5.56 -5.90 1.19
C LEU A 404 6.63 -6.93 1.56
N LEU A 405 6.68 -8.08 0.88
CA LEU A 405 7.71 -9.10 1.09
C LEU A 405 9.12 -8.57 0.79
N LYS A 406 9.30 -7.79 -0.28
CA LYS A 406 10.59 -7.13 -0.58
C LYS A 406 10.98 -6.15 0.52
N SER A 407 10.05 -5.32 1.00
CA SER A 407 10.32 -4.40 2.12
C SER A 407 10.70 -5.13 3.41
N LEU A 408 10.03 -6.25 3.72
CA LEU A 408 10.36 -7.09 4.87
C LEU A 408 11.73 -7.74 4.72
N SER A 409 12.06 -8.28 3.55
CA SER A 409 13.36 -8.87 3.26
C SER A 409 14.49 -7.86 3.38
N THR A 410 14.34 -6.65 2.82
CA THR A 410 15.34 -5.58 2.99
C THR A 410 15.48 -5.14 4.46
N GLY A 411 14.37 -5.10 5.21
CA GLY A 411 14.38 -4.85 6.65
C GLY A 411 15.13 -5.93 7.44
N PHE A 412 14.91 -7.20 7.10
CA PHE A 412 15.59 -8.35 7.69
C PHE A 412 17.10 -8.30 7.40
N ASN A 413 17.49 -8.15 6.13
CA ASN A 413 18.89 -8.05 5.73
C ASN A 413 19.60 -6.87 6.43
N ARG A 414 18.91 -5.74 6.60
CA ARG A 414 19.44 -4.60 7.35
C ARG A 414 19.62 -4.91 8.84
N ALA A 415 18.65 -5.59 9.45
CA ALA A 415 18.74 -6.00 10.86
C ALA A 415 19.89 -7.00 11.08
N GLU A 416 20.06 -7.95 10.15
CA GLU A 416 21.16 -8.91 10.14
C GLU A 416 22.51 -8.21 9.98
N ALA A 417 22.65 -7.29 9.02
CA ALA A 417 23.87 -6.48 8.87
C ALA A 417 24.21 -5.67 10.13
N ILE A 418 23.21 -5.10 10.82
CA ILE A 418 23.40 -4.40 12.10
C ILE A 418 23.84 -5.38 13.19
N LYS A 419 23.26 -6.59 13.24
CA LYS A 419 23.64 -7.62 14.20
C LYS A 419 25.10 -8.04 14.00
N SER A 420 25.50 -8.36 12.76
CA SER A 420 26.88 -8.70 12.42
C SER A 420 27.86 -7.56 12.73
N ALA A 421 27.50 -6.31 12.44
CA ALA A 421 28.33 -5.15 12.79
C ALA A 421 28.50 -4.99 14.32
N ARG A 422 27.45 -5.26 15.11
CA ARG A 422 27.53 -5.24 16.58
C ARG A 422 28.41 -6.36 17.12
N GLU A 423 28.30 -7.57 16.55
CA GLU A 423 29.15 -8.70 16.91
C GLU A 423 30.62 -8.41 16.59
N PHE A 424 30.90 -7.88 15.41
CA PHE A 424 32.23 -7.41 15.03
C PHE A 424 32.78 -6.37 16.01
N MET A 425 32.00 -5.36 16.38
CA MET A 425 32.41 -4.34 17.36
C MET A 425 32.61 -4.91 18.77
N ARG A 426 31.86 -5.94 19.17
CA ARG A 426 32.08 -6.64 20.44
C ARG A 426 33.39 -7.42 20.42
N GLN A 427 33.67 -8.14 19.34
CA GLN A 427 34.91 -8.87 19.18
C GLN A 427 36.11 -7.93 19.20
N ALA A 428 36.06 -6.84 18.44
CA ALA A 428 37.12 -5.81 18.43
C ALA A 428 37.39 -5.23 19.83
N ARG A 429 36.33 -5.03 20.65
CA ARG A 429 36.50 -4.58 22.05
C ARG A 429 37.13 -5.65 22.93
N TYR A 430 36.73 -6.92 22.77
CA TYR A 430 37.30 -8.03 23.51
C TYR A 430 38.80 -8.19 23.19
N ASP A 431 39.17 -8.11 21.92
CA ASP A 431 40.57 -8.17 21.47
C ASP A 431 41.39 -7.01 22.05
N LEU A 432 40.84 -5.79 22.06
CA LEU A 432 41.44 -4.62 22.72
C LEU A 432 41.68 -4.83 24.22
N VAL A 433 40.73 -5.46 24.92
CA VAL A 433 40.87 -5.78 26.35
C VAL A 433 41.96 -6.82 26.56
N ILE A 434 42.04 -7.87 25.73
CA ILE A 434 43.13 -8.86 25.79
C ILE A 434 44.48 -8.21 25.51
N GLN A 435 44.58 -7.36 24.48
CA GLN A 435 45.79 -6.62 24.17
C GLN A 435 46.23 -5.73 25.34
N SER A 436 45.30 -4.98 25.94
CA SER A 436 45.59 -4.15 27.12
C SER A 436 46.03 -4.99 28.32
N LYS A 437 45.40 -6.15 28.57
CA LYS A 437 45.79 -7.06 29.66
C LYS A 437 47.18 -7.65 29.44
N THR A 438 47.45 -8.17 28.25
CA THR A 438 48.76 -8.75 27.89
C THR A 438 49.87 -7.69 27.96
N GLN A 439 49.59 -6.44 27.56
CA GLN A 439 50.50 -5.31 27.76
C GLN A 439 50.77 -5.03 29.24
N LYS A 440 49.72 -4.98 30.07
CA LYS A 440 49.87 -4.78 31.52
C LYS A 440 50.69 -5.90 32.17
N ASP A 441 50.48 -7.15 31.76
CA ASP A 441 51.23 -8.30 32.26
C ASP A 441 52.71 -8.23 31.84
N ARG A 442 53.00 -7.78 30.61
CA ARG A 442 54.38 -7.50 30.15
C ARG A 442 55.05 -6.42 30.99
N ILE A 443 54.36 -5.32 31.25
CA ILE A 443 54.87 -4.23 32.11
C ILE A 443 55.13 -4.75 33.53
N ASN A 444 54.18 -5.46 34.13
CA ASN A 444 54.35 -6.03 35.47
C ASN A 444 55.53 -7.02 35.52
N LYS A 445 55.72 -7.84 34.48
CA LYS A 445 56.85 -8.76 34.39
C LYS A 445 58.18 -8.02 34.26
N ALA A 446 58.22 -6.90 33.53
CA ALA A 446 59.39 -6.03 33.45
C ALA A 446 59.67 -5.37 34.80
N ILE A 447 58.66 -4.84 35.49
CA ILE A 447 58.78 -4.29 36.85
C ILE A 447 59.34 -5.33 37.82
N TYR A 448 58.78 -6.54 37.83
CA TYR A 448 59.27 -7.63 38.67
C TYR A 448 60.72 -8.00 38.36
N LYS A 449 61.11 -8.08 37.07
CA LYS A 449 62.51 -8.28 36.68
C LYS A 449 63.42 -7.16 37.19
N MET A 450 62.95 -5.90 37.15
CA MET A 450 63.68 -4.74 37.66
C MET A 450 63.84 -4.79 39.19
N GLU A 451 62.83 -5.23 39.94
CA GLU A 451 62.93 -5.40 41.40
C GLU A 451 63.91 -6.51 41.79
N VAL A 452 63.97 -7.60 41.01
CA VAL A 452 64.85 -8.74 41.28
C VAL A 452 66.30 -8.46 40.86
N LYS A 453 66.53 -7.72 39.76
CA LYS A 453 67.88 -7.27 39.35
C LYS A 453 68.19 -5.91 40.02
N LYS A 454 68.91 -5.89 41.14
CA LYS A 454 69.34 -4.69 41.90
C LYS A 454 70.09 -3.58 41.11
N LYS A 455 70.28 -3.68 39.79
CA LYS A 455 70.78 -2.62 38.91
C LYS A 455 69.96 -2.60 37.61
N MET A 456 69.42 -1.44 37.30
CA MET A 456 68.55 -1.16 36.15
C MET A 456 69.33 -1.23 34.83
N ASP A 457 68.79 -1.92 33.83
CA ASP A 457 69.29 -1.86 32.45
C ASP A 457 68.38 -0.92 31.65
N VAL A 458 68.87 0.31 31.44
CA VAL A 458 68.10 1.45 30.90
C VAL A 458 67.62 1.21 29.47
N ASP A 459 68.32 0.36 28.73
CA ASP A 459 68.04 0.12 27.33
C ASP A 459 66.87 -0.86 27.12
N GLU A 460 66.65 -1.81 28.05
CA GLU A 460 65.49 -2.72 28.04
C GLU A 460 64.17 -1.93 28.26
N ILE A 461 64.21 -0.85 29.04
CA ILE A 461 63.04 0.04 29.27
C ILE A 461 62.74 0.91 28.05
N LYS A 462 63.78 1.43 27.39
CA LYS A 462 63.62 2.22 26.16
C LYS A 462 63.02 1.37 25.04
N GLU A 463 63.43 0.11 24.92
CA GLU A 463 62.89 -0.81 23.91
C GLU A 463 61.39 -1.00 24.12
N ILE A 464 60.96 -1.31 25.35
CA ILE A 464 59.54 -1.49 25.71
C ILE A 464 58.71 -0.21 25.46
N LEU A 465 59.24 0.97 25.79
CA LEU A 465 58.54 2.24 25.57
C LEU A 465 58.49 2.64 24.09
N SER A 466 59.52 2.27 23.31
CA SER A 466 59.56 2.50 21.87
C SER A 466 58.54 1.64 21.11
N GLU A 467 58.36 0.38 21.50
CA GLU A 467 57.33 -0.51 20.95
C GLU A 467 55.90 0.03 21.18
N GLN A 468 55.71 0.88 22.20
CA GLN A 468 54.43 1.54 22.48
C GLN A 468 54.21 2.84 21.70
N GLY A 469 55.17 3.28 20.88
CA GLY A 469 55.11 4.56 20.17
C GLY A 469 55.13 5.78 21.12
N ILE A 470 55.47 5.58 22.40
CA ILE A 470 55.62 6.66 23.37
C ILE A 470 57.04 7.20 23.17
N GLY A 471 57.15 8.31 22.42
CA GLY A 471 58.41 9.02 22.26
C GLY A 471 58.87 9.57 23.60
N VAL A 472 59.78 8.86 24.28
CA VAL A 472 60.34 9.32 25.55
C VAL A 472 61.28 10.48 25.27
N LYS A 473 60.87 11.70 25.63
CA LYS A 473 61.75 12.87 25.56
C LYS A 473 62.86 12.69 26.59
N GLN A 474 64.11 12.71 26.12
CA GLN A 474 65.33 12.48 26.91
C GLN A 474 65.47 13.24 28.25
N PRO A 475 64.90 14.44 28.49
CA PRO A 475 65.11 15.13 29.76
C PRO A 475 64.56 14.39 30.99
N LEU A 476 63.43 13.68 30.85
CA LEU A 476 62.73 13.06 31.99
C LEU A 476 63.40 11.77 32.48
N LEU A 477 64.24 11.12 31.66
CA LEU A 477 64.94 9.90 32.08
C LEU A 477 66.14 10.18 33.00
N LYS A 478 66.71 11.39 32.94
CA LYS A 478 67.88 11.77 33.73
C LYS A 478 67.56 12.13 35.19
N GLU A 479 66.29 12.42 35.49
CA GLU A 479 65.85 12.75 36.86
C GLU A 479 65.34 11.52 37.64
N PHE A 480 65.16 10.39 36.97
CA PHE A 480 64.61 9.15 37.55
C PHE A 480 65.68 8.07 37.84
N ILE A 481 66.90 8.25 37.31
CA ILE A 481 68.11 7.47 37.62
C ILE A 481 68.89 8.26 38.67
#